data_AF-A0A517TGG0-F1
#
_entry.id   AF-A0A517TGG0-F1
#
_cell.length_a   1.000
_cell.length_b   1.000
_cell.length_c   1.000
_cell.angle_alpha   90.00
_cell.angle_beta   90.00
_cell.angle_gamma   90.00
#
_symmetry.space_group_name_H-M   'P 1'
#
loop_
_entity.id
_entity.type
_entity.pdbx_description
1 polymer ?
#
loop_
_entity_poly.entity_id
_entity_poly.type
_entity_poly.pdbx_seq_one_letter_code
_entity_poly.pdbx_strand_id
1 'polypeptide(L)'
;MTTSTAERPDLAALHNERSVDVRNAVAGLDSSYRQPLLLAFFEGLTHREIADRLDEPLGTVKSRVRAAIQTLKAKLHRYGGHDDELP
;
A
#
# COMPACT_ATOMS: atom_id res chain seq x y z
N MET A 1 18.45 -14.43 35.79
CA MET A 1 17.29 -15.34 35.69
C MET A 1 16.42 -14.85 34.55
N THR A 2 16.12 -15.77 33.65
CA THR A 2 15.76 -15.59 32.25
C THR A 2 14.27 -15.43 32.02
N THR A 3 13.87 -14.42 31.26
CA THR A 3 12.69 -14.40 30.37
C THR A 3 12.99 -13.33 29.31
N SER A 4 13.81 -13.58 28.29
CA SER A 4 13.45 -14.20 27.01
C SER A 4 12.11 -13.70 26.43
N THR A 5 12.00 -12.39 26.26
CA THR A 5 11.14 -11.72 25.27
C THR A 5 11.66 -12.00 23.86
N ALA A 6 11.83 -13.27 23.51
CA ALA A 6 11.91 -13.65 22.10
C ALA A 6 10.52 -13.36 21.54
N GLU A 7 10.45 -12.35 20.67
CA GLU A 7 9.28 -12.05 19.86
C GLU A 7 8.70 -13.36 19.34
N ARG A 8 7.43 -13.56 19.66
CA ARG A 8 6.62 -14.66 19.13
C ARG A 8 6.80 -14.71 17.60
N PRO A 9 7.48 -15.73 17.05
CA PRO A 9 7.90 -15.74 15.65
C PRO A 9 6.72 -15.72 14.69
N ASP A 10 5.55 -16.19 15.13
CA ASP A 10 4.26 -16.15 14.44
C ASP A 10 3.75 -14.72 14.18
N LEU A 11 3.83 -13.82 15.17
CA LEU A 11 3.39 -12.43 14.99
C LEU A 11 4.36 -11.62 14.11
N ALA A 12 5.67 -11.85 14.27
CA ALA A 12 6.69 -11.22 13.45
C ALA A 12 6.64 -11.72 12.00
N ALA A 13 6.42 -13.02 11.78
CA ALA A 13 6.23 -13.61 10.46
C ALA A 13 4.99 -13.04 9.77
N LEU A 14 3.85 -12.98 10.47
CA LEU A 14 2.60 -12.42 9.94
C LEU A 14 2.72 -10.93 9.56
N HIS A 15 3.46 -10.14 10.35
CA HIS A 15 3.74 -8.74 10.00
C HIS A 15 4.64 -8.61 8.77
N ASN A 16 5.63 -9.49 8.63
CA ASN A 16 6.51 -9.50 7.47
C ASN A 16 5.76 -9.93 6.20
N GLU A 17 4.92 -10.95 6.29
CA GLU A 17 4.06 -11.43 5.20
C GLU A 17 3.12 -10.32 4.69
N ARG A 18 2.37 -9.68 5.60
CA ARG A 18 1.52 -8.51 5.23
C ARG A 18 2.33 -7.39 4.56
N SER A 19 3.55 -7.15 5.03
CA SER A 19 4.44 -6.13 4.45
C SER A 19 4.98 -6.51 3.07
N VAL A 20 5.19 -7.80 2.81
CA VAL A 20 5.55 -8.32 1.48
C VAL A 20 4.37 -8.13 0.51
N ASP A 21 3.15 -8.43 0.94
CA ASP A 21 1.96 -8.31 0.08
C ASP A 21 1.68 -6.88 -0.35
N VAL A 22 1.77 -5.92 0.58
CA VAL A 22 1.62 -4.50 0.27
C VAL A 22 2.68 -4.05 -0.74
N ARG A 23 3.95 -4.44 -0.54
CA ARG A 23 5.03 -4.10 -1.47
C ARG A 23 4.79 -4.67 -2.86
N ASN A 24 4.38 -5.93 -2.95
CA ASN A 24 4.06 -6.59 -4.23
C ASN A 24 2.86 -5.93 -4.91
N ALA A 25 1.81 -5.59 -4.16
CA ALA A 25 0.62 -4.92 -4.69
C ALA A 25 0.97 -3.55 -5.30
N VAL A 26 1.79 -2.76 -4.60
CA VAL A 26 2.29 -1.45 -5.07
C VAL A 26 3.23 -1.61 -6.27
N ALA A 27 4.13 -2.59 -6.25
CA ALA A 27 5.02 -2.91 -7.37
C ALA A 27 4.25 -3.40 -8.62
N GLY A 28 3.03 -3.90 -8.45
CA GLY A 28 2.15 -4.29 -9.55
C GLY A 28 1.19 -3.19 -10.04
N LEU A 29 1.25 -1.96 -9.51
CA LEU A 29 0.49 -0.83 -10.06
C LEU A 29 1.16 -0.32 -11.34
N ASP A 30 0.39 0.15 -12.32
CA ASP A 30 0.97 0.91 -13.43
C ASP A 30 1.74 2.14 -12.89
N SER A 31 2.84 2.53 -13.55
CA SER A 31 3.68 3.64 -13.10
C SER A 31 2.90 4.95 -12.99
N SER A 32 1.92 5.18 -13.87
CA SER A 32 1.04 6.36 -13.84
C SER A 32 0.17 6.43 -12.58
N TYR A 33 -0.15 5.31 -11.95
CA TYR A 33 -0.86 5.23 -10.68
C TYR A 33 0.08 5.18 -9.48
N ARG A 34 1.22 4.49 -9.63
CA ARG A 34 2.19 4.29 -8.56
C ARG A 34 2.90 5.59 -8.20
N GLN A 35 3.37 6.36 -9.18
CA GLN A 35 4.16 7.56 -8.94
C GLN A 35 3.42 8.62 -8.09
N PRO A 36 2.21 9.08 -8.47
CA PRO A 36 1.50 10.06 -7.64
C PRO A 36 1.07 9.49 -6.29
N LEU A 37 0.83 8.18 -6.19
CA LEU A 37 0.57 7.52 -4.91
C LEU A 37 1.79 7.58 -3.98
N LEU A 38 2.99 7.27 -4.49
CA LEU A 38 4.20 7.30 -3.67
C LEU A 38 4.53 8.71 -3.20
N LEU A 39 4.40 9.71 -4.07
CA LEU A 39 4.58 11.12 -3.72
C LEU A 39 3.63 11.56 -2.60
N ALA A 40 2.37 11.13 -2.65
CA ALA A 40 1.38 11.47 -1.63
C ALA A 40 1.68 10.82 -0.27
N PHE A 41 2.04 9.53 -0.26
CA PHE A 41 2.14 8.74 0.97
C PHE A 41 3.53 8.69 1.58
N PHE A 42 4.60 8.75 0.78
CA PHE A 42 5.98 8.68 1.26
C PHE A 42 6.67 10.05 1.30
N GLU A 43 6.36 10.94 0.36
CA GLU A 43 6.91 12.30 0.36
C GLU A 43 5.96 13.31 1.04
N GLY A 44 4.73 12.90 1.36
CA GLY A 44 3.76 13.75 2.05
C GLY A 44 3.22 14.91 1.20
N LEU A 45 3.42 14.87 -0.11
CA LEU A 45 2.98 15.92 -1.01
C LEU A 45 1.45 15.96 -1.14
N THR A 46 0.89 17.16 -1.18
CA THR A 46 -0.51 17.37 -1.52
C THR A 46 -0.76 17.06 -2.99
N HIS A 47 -2.01 16.76 -3.35
CA HIS A 47 -2.39 16.56 -4.75
C HIS A 47 -2.02 17.74 -5.68
N ARG A 48 -1.95 18.96 -5.13
CA ARG A 48 -1.55 20.15 -5.89
C ARG A 48 -0.05 20.18 -6.11
N GLU A 49 0.77 19.95 -5.08
CA GLU A 49 2.22 19.85 -5.23
C GLU A 49 2.62 18.71 -6.16
N ILE A 50 1.89 17.59 -6.15
CA ILE A 50 2.09 16.48 -7.08
C ILE A 50 1.74 16.90 -8.52
N ALA A 51 0.64 17.63 -8.71
CA ALA A 51 0.25 18.15 -10.02
C ALA A 51 1.32 19.08 -10.59
N ASP A 52 1.84 19.99 -9.77
CA ASP A 52 2.91 20.90 -10.13
C ASP A 52 4.23 20.16 -10.41
N ARG A 53 4.55 19.12 -9.63
CA ARG A 53 5.79 18.32 -9.76
C ARG A 53 5.78 17.39 -10.98
N LEU A 54 4.61 16.89 -11.37
CA LEU A 54 4.45 15.99 -12.52
C LEU A 54 4.09 16.73 -13.82
N ASP A 55 3.84 18.03 -13.75
CA ASP A 55 3.30 18.84 -14.86
C ASP A 55 1.99 18.24 -15.41
N GLU A 56 1.09 17.87 -14.49
CA GLU A 56 -0.19 17.23 -14.80
C GLU A 56 -1.38 17.99 -14.21
N PRO A 57 -2.57 17.94 -14.82
CA PRO A 57 -3.76 18.55 -14.24
C PRO A 57 -4.10 17.97 -12.86
N LEU A 58 -4.49 18.83 -11.91
CA LEU A 58 -4.92 18.41 -10.55
C LEU A 58 -6.02 17.34 -10.57
N GLY A 59 -6.94 17.41 -11.53
CA GLY A 59 -7.99 16.40 -11.72
C GLY A 59 -7.43 15.02 -12.09
N THR A 60 -6.39 14.98 -12.92
CA THR A 60 -5.67 13.77 -13.33
C THR A 60 -4.92 13.15 -12.16
N VAL A 61 -4.24 13.96 -11.36
CA VAL A 61 -3.55 13.46 -10.15
C VAL A 61 -4.55 12.85 -9.18
N LYS A 62 -5.65 13.56 -8.88
CA LYS A 62 -6.71 13.04 -7.99
C LYS A 62 -7.30 11.72 -8.49
N SER A 63 -7.60 11.63 -9.79
CA SER A 63 -8.18 10.41 -10.37
C SER A 63 -7.19 9.24 -10.33
N ARG A 64 -5.91 9.48 -10.63
CA ARG A 64 -4.85 8.47 -10.58
C ARG A 64 -4.59 7.98 -9.16
N VAL A 65 -4.50 8.87 -8.16
CA VAL A 65 -4.35 8.46 -6.75
C VAL A 65 -5.55 7.65 -6.29
N ARG A 66 -6.77 8.09 -6.62
CA ARG A 66 -8.00 7.35 -6.28
C ARG A 66 -8.04 5.98 -6.95
N ALA A 67 -7.66 5.88 -8.22
CA ALA A 67 -7.58 4.62 -8.95
C ALA A 67 -6.55 3.69 -8.32
N ALA A 68 -5.35 4.20 -8.01
CA ALA A 68 -4.28 3.45 -7.34
C ALA A 68 -4.77 2.83 -6.03
N ILE A 69 -5.41 3.62 -5.16
CA ILE A 69 -5.94 3.14 -3.87
C ILE A 69 -7.02 2.07 -4.08
N GLN A 70 -7.94 2.25 -5.03
CA GLN A 70 -8.96 1.25 -5.33
C GLN A 70 -8.35 -0.06 -5.84
N THR A 71 -7.35 0.02 -6.72
CA THR A 71 -6.63 -1.17 -7.21
C THR A 71 -5.90 -1.88 -6.08
N LEU A 72 -5.22 -1.15 -5.19
CA LEU A 72 -4.56 -1.73 -4.02
C LEU A 72 -5.56 -2.39 -3.08
N LYS A 73 -6.68 -1.74 -2.78
CA LYS A 73 -7.76 -2.35 -2.00
C LYS A 73 -8.25 -3.64 -2.64
N ALA A 74 -8.56 -3.64 -3.93
CA ALA A 74 -9.03 -4.85 -4.62
C ALA A 74 -7.99 -5.99 -4.59
N LYS A 75 -6.70 -5.66 -4.77
CA LYS A 75 -5.61 -6.65 -4.69
C LYS A 75 -5.45 -7.20 -3.27
N LEU A 76 -5.44 -6.35 -2.25
CA LEU A 76 -5.21 -6.75 -0.86
C LEU A 76 -6.44 -7.40 -0.21
N HIS A 77 -7.67 -7.02 -0.61
CA HIS A 77 -8.90 -7.72 -0.19
C HIS A 77 -8.94 -9.16 -0.70
N ARG A 78 -8.37 -9.44 -1.87
CA ARG A 78 -8.23 -10.82 -2.37
C ARG A 78 -7.25 -11.67 -1.56
N TYR A 79 -6.35 -11.05 -0.80
CA TYR A 79 -5.40 -11.74 0.08
C TYR A 79 -5.89 -11.84 1.53
N GLY A 80 -6.65 -10.86 2.02
CA GLY A 80 -7.24 -10.88 3.38
C GLY A 80 -8.61 -11.57 3.49
N GLY A 81 -9.03 -12.34 2.48
CA GLY A 81 -10.34 -12.99 2.39
C GLY A 81 -10.33 -14.51 2.51
N HIS A 82 -9.23 -15.11 2.97
CA HIS A 82 -9.13 -16.56 3.22
C HIS A 82 -9.05 -16.92 4.71
N ASP A 83 -9.52 -16.02 5.59
CA ASP A 83 -9.60 -16.24 7.05
C ASP A 83 -11.06 -16.34 7.58
N ASP A 84 -12.05 -16.51 6.71
CA ASP A 84 -13.47 -16.71 7.10
C ASP A 84 -13.93 -18.17 6.85
N GLU A 85 -13.07 -19.13 7.21
CA GLU A 85 -13.51 -20.48 7.59
C GLU A 85 -13.01 -20.76 9.02
N LEU A 86 -13.73 -20.19 9.99
CA LEU A 86 -13.86 -20.78 11.32
C LEU A 86 -15.25 -21.43 11.39
N PRO A 87 -15.40 -22.62 11.99
CA PRO A 87 -16.62 -23.42 11.96
C PRO A 87 -17.85 -22.75 12.59
#